data_AF-A0A816GWJ5-F1
#
_entry.id   AF-A0A816GWJ5-F1
#
_cell.length_a   1.000
_cell.length_b   1.000
_cell.length_c   1.000
_cell.angle_alpha   90.00
_cell.angle_beta   90.00
_cell.angle_gamma   90.00
#
_symmetry.space_group_name_H-M   'P 1'
#
loop_
_entity.id
_entity.type
_entity.pdbx_description
1 polymer ?
#
loop_
_entity_poly.entity_id
_entity_poly.type
_entity_poly.pdbx_seq_one_letter_code
_entity_poly.pdbx_strand_id
1 'polypeptide(L)'
;MMPLEGYTVDYAEPDNGLVMQDAKYFFKAVREGDVVTFATNEENERHSWVQALYRATGQSHKPTPPVTATNKSSQGAGTAGQKDQQDADRSKKLGFDEYIQSDPCKFDHHDLFKTLQTATLDFRLSDPYCSLGWLSPGQSYVLEEYCSRYGVRGCLRHLYYLNDLLDRAEQGFMIDPQLLHYSYVFCASHVSGSRPDSSASTVTMEEKDRFNEIKERLRLFLEHQVTSFRFAFPFGRPEGALKATLSLLERVLTKDISAPISRDEIRFFIRKCLENAAYTNYTRVSDQAKIE
;
A
#
# COMPACT_ATOMS: atom_id res chain seq x y z
N MET A 1 52.50 9.25 16.85
CA MET A 1 52.06 9.65 15.49
C MET A 1 53.07 9.03 14.52
N MET A 2 52.66 8.13 13.63
CA MET A 2 53.59 7.44 12.72
C MET A 2 53.99 8.37 11.57
N PRO A 3 55.29 8.58 11.29
CA PRO A 3 55.72 9.30 10.09
C PRO A 3 55.46 8.43 8.85
N LEU A 4 54.64 8.94 7.93
CA LEU A 4 54.23 8.24 6.70
C LEU A 4 55.24 8.36 5.55
N GLU A 5 56.37 9.04 5.78
CA GLU A 5 57.39 9.28 4.77
C GLU A 5 58.10 7.97 4.37
N GLY A 6 58.04 7.66 3.07
CA GLY A 6 58.60 6.46 2.48
C GLY A 6 57.71 5.21 2.56
N TYR A 7 56.50 5.30 3.13
CA TYR A 7 55.54 4.18 3.10
C TYR A 7 54.75 4.17 1.80
N THR A 8 54.42 2.96 1.32
CA THR A 8 53.42 2.74 0.28
C THR A 8 52.24 1.97 0.87
N VAL A 9 51.02 2.42 0.61
CA VAL A 9 49.79 1.75 1.05
C VAL A 9 49.23 0.90 -0.07
N ASP A 10 48.75 -0.30 0.24
CA ASP A 10 47.94 -1.10 -0.68
C ASP A 10 46.91 -1.96 0.06
N TYR A 11 45.92 -2.45 -0.68
CA TYR A 11 44.92 -3.38 -0.16
C TYR A 11 45.56 -4.74 0.14
N ALA A 12 45.09 -5.40 1.20
CA ALA A 12 45.61 -6.69 1.60
C ALA A 12 44.47 -7.69 1.83
N GLU A 13 44.77 -8.96 1.58
CA GLU A 13 43.89 -10.08 1.93
C GLU A 13 43.96 -10.39 3.44
N PRO A 14 42.93 -11.06 4.00
CA PRO A 14 42.95 -11.47 5.40
C PRO A 14 44.14 -12.40 5.65
N ASP A 15 44.99 -12.05 6.61
CA ASP A 15 46.11 -12.89 7.00
C ASP A 15 45.60 -13.92 8.02
N ASN A 16 45.54 -15.20 7.64
CA ASN A 16 45.04 -16.29 8.48
C ASN A 16 45.83 -16.49 9.80
N GLY A 17 46.98 -15.82 9.95
CA GLY A 17 47.82 -15.88 11.15
C GLY A 17 47.58 -14.79 12.20
N LEU A 18 46.84 -13.72 11.88
CA LEU A 18 46.58 -12.59 12.79
C LEU A 18 45.10 -12.51 13.12
N VAL A 19 44.70 -13.15 14.22
CA VAL A 19 43.34 -13.03 14.77
C VAL A 19 43.17 -11.65 15.41
N MET A 20 43.03 -10.61 14.60
CA MET A 20 42.40 -9.37 15.05
C MET A 20 40.89 -9.62 15.11
N GLN A 21 40.41 -9.89 16.32
CA GLN A 21 38.99 -10.17 16.60
C GLN A 21 38.11 -9.08 15.95
N ASP A 22 37.16 -9.54 15.11
CA ASP A 22 36.09 -8.79 14.45
C ASP A 22 36.42 -7.92 13.21
N ALA A 23 37.66 -7.84 12.76
CA ALA A 23 37.98 -7.06 11.54
C ALA A 23 37.76 -7.86 10.25
N LYS A 24 37.10 -7.25 9.25
CA LYS A 24 36.68 -7.91 8.00
C LYS A 24 37.50 -7.51 6.77
N TYR A 25 38.09 -6.32 6.76
CA TYR A 25 38.80 -5.77 5.61
C TYR A 25 40.18 -5.27 6.03
N PHE A 26 41.20 -5.55 5.21
CA PHE A 26 42.59 -5.28 5.56
C PHE A 26 43.30 -4.43 4.49
N PHE A 27 44.29 -3.67 4.93
CA PHE A 27 45.22 -2.94 4.07
C PHE A 27 46.57 -2.79 4.79
N LYS A 28 47.66 -2.63 4.02
CA LYS A 28 49.02 -2.60 4.58
C LYS A 28 49.74 -1.33 4.13
N ALA A 29 50.55 -0.77 5.01
CA ALA A 29 51.55 0.24 4.69
C ALA A 29 52.94 -0.41 4.77
N VAL A 30 53.71 -0.34 3.69
CA VAL A 30 55.00 -1.01 3.54
C VAL A 30 56.09 0.03 3.31
N ARG A 31 57.19 -0.09 4.04
CA ARG A 31 58.45 0.63 3.82
C ARG A 31 59.59 -0.38 3.89
N GLU A 32 60.76 -0.10 3.31
CA GLU A 32 61.90 -1.02 3.37
C GLU A 32 62.18 -1.48 4.82
N GLY A 33 61.96 -2.78 5.08
CA GLY A 33 62.14 -3.40 6.39
C GLY A 33 61.00 -3.24 7.40
N ASP A 34 59.88 -2.59 7.04
CA ASP A 34 58.73 -2.39 7.94
C ASP A 34 57.38 -2.60 7.22
N VAL A 35 56.49 -3.36 7.86
CA VAL A 35 55.14 -3.65 7.34
C VAL A 35 54.14 -3.47 8.46
N VAL A 36 53.22 -2.54 8.25
CA VAL A 36 52.15 -2.24 9.20
C VAL A 36 50.83 -2.65 8.58
N THR A 37 50.11 -3.55 9.26
CA THR A 37 48.79 -4.02 8.81
C THR A 37 47.70 -3.30 9.58
N PHE A 38 46.73 -2.77 8.84
CA PHE A 38 45.54 -2.11 9.36
C PHE A 38 44.29 -2.92 8.99
N ALA A 39 43.25 -2.78 9.80
CA ALA A 39 42.01 -3.50 9.61
C ALA A 39 40.79 -2.60 9.89
N THR A 40 39.71 -2.79 9.14
CA THR A 40 38.42 -2.11 9.32
C THR A 40 37.27 -3.11 9.29
N ASN A 41 36.12 -2.68 9.84
CA ASN A 41 34.90 -3.49 9.84
C ASN A 41 34.06 -3.27 8.57
N GLU A 42 34.21 -2.10 7.93
CA GLU A 42 33.50 -1.74 6.71
C GLU A 42 34.45 -1.48 5.52
N GLU A 43 34.00 -1.84 4.33
CA GLU A 43 34.77 -1.69 3.08
C GLU A 43 34.92 -0.24 2.64
N ASN A 44 33.88 0.57 2.83
CA ASN A 44 33.90 2.00 2.50
C ASN A 44 34.90 2.78 3.37
N GLU A 45 35.03 2.36 4.63
CA GLU A 45 35.99 2.93 5.57
C GLU A 45 37.42 2.57 5.15
N ARG A 46 37.69 1.30 4.81
CA ARG A 46 38.97 0.87 4.22
C ARG A 46 39.32 1.71 3.00
N HIS A 47 38.38 1.91 2.07
CA HIS A 47 38.63 2.69 0.86
C HIS A 47 39.01 4.13 1.19
N SER A 48 38.31 4.76 2.13
CA SER A 48 38.58 6.14 2.55
C SER A 48 39.97 6.28 3.18
N TRP A 49 40.35 5.33 4.05
CA TRP A 49 41.68 5.31 4.67
C TRP A 49 42.80 5.11 3.66
N VAL A 50 42.65 4.17 2.73
CA VAL A 50 43.64 3.92 1.67
C VAL A 50 43.82 5.16 0.79
N GLN A 51 42.75 5.87 0.42
CA GLN A 51 42.86 7.10 -0.36
C GLN A 51 43.52 8.25 0.42
N ALA A 52 43.23 8.37 1.72
CA ALA A 52 43.86 9.38 2.57
C ALA A 52 45.37 9.11 2.71
N LEU A 53 45.74 7.85 2.96
CA LEU A 53 47.14 7.41 3.07
C LEU A 53 47.88 7.57 1.74
N TYR A 54 47.28 7.18 0.61
CA TYR A 54 47.86 7.37 -0.72
C TYR A 54 48.22 8.83 -1.00
N ARG A 55 47.34 9.77 -0.63
CA ARG A 55 47.60 11.22 -0.79
C ARG A 55 48.69 11.70 0.16
N ALA A 56 48.75 11.16 1.37
CA ALA A 56 49.74 11.52 2.37
C ALA A 56 51.14 10.95 2.08
N THR A 57 51.22 9.75 1.51
CA THR A 57 52.49 9.10 1.15
C THR A 57 53.07 9.62 -0.15
N GLY A 58 52.23 10.12 -1.07
CA GLY A 58 52.67 10.59 -2.38
C GLY A 58 53.24 9.48 -3.28
N GLN A 59 52.95 8.21 -2.96
CA GLN A 59 53.43 7.08 -3.73
C GLN A 59 53.01 7.18 -5.20
N SER A 60 53.87 6.74 -6.12
CA SER A 60 53.61 6.84 -7.56
C SER A 60 52.56 5.84 -8.07
N HIS A 61 52.47 4.67 -7.43
CA HIS A 61 51.51 3.63 -7.79
C HIS A 61 50.19 3.83 -7.05
N LYS A 62 49.08 3.94 -7.79
CA LYS A 62 47.75 4.08 -7.21
C LYS A 62 47.25 2.73 -6.67
N PRO A 63 46.88 2.62 -5.37
CA PRO A 63 46.31 1.40 -4.81
C PRO A 63 45.02 1.03 -5.56
N THR A 64 44.94 -0.20 -6.04
CA THR A 64 43.77 -0.68 -6.78
C THR A 64 42.94 -1.56 -5.86
N PRO A 65 41.66 -1.24 -5.61
CA PRO A 65 40.82 -2.08 -4.77
C PRO A 65 40.74 -3.49 -5.36
N PRO A 66 40.79 -4.54 -4.53
CA PRO A 66 40.62 -5.90 -4.99
C PRO A 66 39.27 -5.98 -5.69
N VAL A 67 39.27 -6.56 -6.89
CA VAL A 67 38.06 -6.75 -7.68
C VAL A 67 37.28 -7.89 -7.03
N THR A 68 36.53 -7.60 -5.97
CA THR A 68 35.31 -8.36 -5.71
C THR A 68 34.45 -8.24 -6.97
N ALA A 69 33.77 -9.29 -7.38
CA ALA A 69 32.96 -9.37 -8.61
C ALA A 69 31.73 -8.41 -8.62
N THR A 70 31.83 -7.29 -7.95
CA THR A 70 30.87 -6.22 -7.79
C THR A 70 31.58 -4.89 -8.06
N ASN A 71 31.30 -4.31 -9.22
CA ASN A 71 31.66 -2.96 -9.69
C ASN A 71 32.98 -2.84 -10.47
N LYS A 72 32.90 -3.08 -11.79
CA LYS A 72 33.71 -2.32 -12.75
C LYS A 72 32.92 -1.10 -13.21
N SER A 73 33.37 0.10 -12.83
CA SER A 73 33.51 1.20 -13.79
C SER A 73 34.18 2.41 -13.14
N SER A 74 35.24 2.91 -13.79
CA SER A 74 35.33 4.32 -14.17
C SER A 74 36.60 4.56 -14.98
N GLN A 75 36.46 4.76 -16.29
CA GLN A 75 37.25 5.75 -17.02
C GLN A 75 36.38 6.36 -18.12
N GLY A 76 36.23 7.69 -18.07
CA GLY A 76 36.02 8.54 -19.25
C GLY A 76 34.59 8.86 -19.68
N ALA A 77 34.24 10.15 -19.56
CA ALA A 77 33.25 10.92 -20.34
C ALA A 77 31.73 10.79 -20.02
N GLY A 78 31.08 11.95 -19.84
CA GLY A 78 29.62 12.15 -20.02
C GLY A 78 28.80 12.36 -18.75
N THR A 79 28.76 13.60 -18.23
CA THR A 79 28.05 14.01 -17.00
C THR A 79 26.51 14.14 -17.10
N ALA A 80 25.86 13.59 -18.13
CA ALA A 80 24.39 13.54 -18.23
C ALA A 80 23.82 12.11 -18.14
N GLY A 81 24.58 11.07 -18.50
CA GLY A 81 24.12 9.66 -18.47
C GLY A 81 24.51 8.88 -17.21
N GLN A 82 25.42 9.39 -16.38
CA GLN A 82 25.92 8.66 -15.19
C GLN A 82 24.90 8.53 -14.06
N LYS A 83 23.95 9.47 -13.91
CA LYS A 83 22.87 9.35 -12.92
C LYS A 83 21.89 8.25 -13.32
N ASP A 84 21.45 8.23 -14.57
CA ASP A 84 20.59 7.17 -15.10
C ASP A 84 21.26 5.80 -15.05
N GLN A 85 22.57 5.71 -15.31
CA GLN A 85 23.32 4.45 -15.21
C GLN A 85 23.47 3.96 -13.76
N GLN A 86 23.67 4.88 -12.81
CA GLN A 86 23.78 4.54 -11.39
C GLN A 86 22.42 4.14 -10.78
N ASP A 87 21.33 4.81 -11.18
CA ASP A 87 19.96 4.44 -10.79
C ASP A 87 19.50 3.15 -11.48
N ALA A 88 19.91 2.90 -12.73
CA ALA A 88 19.71 1.63 -13.41
C ALA A 88 20.50 0.48 -12.74
N ASP A 89 21.76 0.70 -12.34
CA ASP A 89 22.56 -0.31 -11.62
C ASP A 89 22.04 -0.54 -10.19
N ARG A 90 21.50 0.50 -9.54
CA ARG A 90 20.80 0.36 -8.25
C ARG A 90 19.49 -0.40 -8.40
N SER A 91 18.75 -0.14 -9.48
CA SER A 91 17.52 -0.87 -9.83
C SER A 91 17.81 -2.35 -10.10
N LYS A 92 18.89 -2.65 -10.83
CA LYS A 92 19.37 -4.02 -11.06
C LYS A 92 19.75 -4.75 -9.77
N LYS A 93 20.46 -4.08 -8.85
CA LYS A 93 20.82 -4.66 -7.53
C LYS A 93 19.60 -4.93 -6.65
N LEU A 94 18.51 -4.19 -6.83
CA LEU A 94 17.25 -4.35 -6.11
C LEU A 94 16.28 -5.33 -6.80
N GLY A 95 16.66 -5.93 -7.93
CA GLY A 95 15.82 -6.87 -8.68
C GLY A 95 14.76 -6.20 -9.56
N PHE A 96 14.80 -4.87 -9.76
CA PHE A 96 13.82 -4.16 -10.58
C PHE A 96 13.95 -4.44 -12.10
N ASP A 97 15.08 -4.98 -12.54
CA ASP A 97 15.36 -5.28 -13.96
C ASP A 97 14.34 -6.28 -14.53
N GLU A 98 13.90 -7.25 -13.72
CA GLU A 98 12.88 -8.22 -14.11
C GLU A 98 11.52 -7.56 -14.34
N TYR A 99 11.13 -6.59 -13.50
CA TYR A 99 9.86 -5.87 -13.65
C TYR A 99 9.89 -4.91 -14.83
N ILE A 100 11.03 -4.27 -15.11
CA ILE A 100 11.19 -3.35 -16.25
C ILE A 100 11.13 -4.10 -17.58
N GLN A 101 11.69 -5.32 -17.62
CA GLN A 101 11.71 -6.15 -18.83
C GLN A 101 10.45 -7.01 -19.02
N SER A 102 9.62 -7.11 -17.98
CA SER A 102 8.38 -7.87 -18.05
C SER A 102 7.37 -7.24 -18.99
N ASP A 103 6.71 -8.06 -19.80
CA ASP A 103 5.64 -7.63 -20.69
C ASP A 103 4.36 -7.36 -19.87
N PRO A 104 3.88 -6.10 -19.77
CA PRO A 104 2.70 -5.77 -18.99
C PRO A 104 1.47 -6.59 -19.42
N CYS A 105 1.33 -6.91 -20.70
CA CYS A 105 0.16 -7.61 -21.24
C CYS A 105 0.00 -9.06 -20.74
N LYS A 106 1.01 -9.62 -20.06
CA LYS A 106 0.99 -11.00 -19.55
C LYS A 106 0.49 -11.11 -18.11
N PHE A 107 0.23 -9.99 -17.44
CA PHE A 107 -0.22 -9.99 -16.06
C PHE A 107 -1.73 -9.91 -15.94
N ASP A 108 -2.26 -10.47 -14.85
CA ASP A 108 -3.64 -10.21 -14.46
C ASP A 108 -3.74 -8.81 -13.84
N HIS A 109 -4.08 -7.83 -14.67
CA HIS A 109 -4.23 -6.47 -14.23
C HIS A 109 -5.42 -6.24 -13.30
N HIS A 110 -6.41 -7.13 -13.27
CA HIS A 110 -7.53 -7.02 -12.33
C HIS A 110 -7.06 -7.31 -10.90
N ASP A 111 -6.30 -8.38 -10.71
CA ASP A 111 -5.73 -8.75 -9.42
C ASP A 111 -4.65 -7.76 -8.96
N LEU A 112 -3.76 -7.34 -9.85
CA LEU A 112 -2.77 -6.30 -9.53
C LEU A 112 -3.44 -4.98 -9.13
N PHE A 113 -4.51 -4.58 -9.86
CA PHE A 113 -5.26 -3.38 -9.51
C PHE A 113 -5.95 -3.52 -8.15
N LYS A 114 -6.52 -4.69 -7.86
CA LYS A 114 -7.10 -4.97 -6.54
C LYS A 114 -6.06 -4.74 -5.45
N THR A 115 -4.89 -5.36 -5.55
CA THR A 115 -3.80 -5.18 -4.56
C THR A 115 -3.40 -3.70 -4.43
N LEU A 116 -3.26 -2.99 -5.55
CA LEU A 116 -2.93 -1.57 -5.55
C LEU A 116 -4.01 -0.72 -4.87
N GLN A 117 -5.29 -0.96 -5.18
CA GLN A 117 -6.42 -0.26 -4.60
C GLN A 117 -6.53 -0.51 -3.09
N THR A 118 -6.41 -1.77 -2.66
CA THR A 118 -6.40 -2.17 -1.25
C THR A 118 -5.29 -1.46 -0.48
N ALA A 119 -4.06 -1.50 -0.98
CA ALA A 119 -2.92 -0.83 -0.34
C ALA A 119 -3.08 0.70 -0.31
N THR A 120 -3.65 1.28 -1.37
CA THR A 120 -3.94 2.73 -1.43
C THR A 120 -4.97 3.13 -0.38
N LEU A 121 -6.02 2.31 -0.18
CA LEU A 121 -7.02 2.53 0.84
C LEU A 121 -6.44 2.38 2.25
N ASP A 122 -5.61 1.35 2.51
CA ASP A 122 -4.96 1.16 3.81
C ASP A 122 -4.06 2.34 4.17
N PHE A 123 -3.24 2.79 3.20
CA PHE A 123 -2.45 4.01 3.38
C PHE A 123 -3.36 5.22 3.67
N ARG A 124 -4.48 5.36 2.96
CA ARG A 124 -5.38 6.48 3.15
C ARG A 124 -6.11 6.47 4.50
N LEU A 125 -6.44 5.29 5.02
CA LEU A 125 -7.08 5.09 6.32
C LEU A 125 -6.09 5.17 7.49
N SER A 126 -4.79 5.08 7.22
CA SER A 126 -3.75 5.38 8.21
C SER A 126 -3.77 6.84 8.67
N ASP A 127 -4.36 7.74 7.87
CA ASP A 127 -4.72 9.10 8.24
C ASP A 127 -6.15 9.11 8.85
N PRO A 128 -6.29 9.11 10.20
CA PRO A 128 -7.53 8.71 10.86
C PRO A 128 -8.67 9.73 10.76
N TYR A 129 -8.38 10.98 10.41
CA TYR A 129 -9.31 12.09 10.62
C TYR A 129 -9.83 12.73 9.33
N CYS A 130 -9.14 12.56 8.21
CA CYS A 130 -9.44 13.34 7.01
C CYS A 130 -9.99 12.52 5.83
N SER A 131 -9.80 11.20 5.81
CA SER A 131 -10.19 10.40 4.65
C SER A 131 -11.64 9.94 4.69
N LEU A 132 -12.08 9.35 5.80
CA LEU A 132 -13.33 8.58 5.86
C LEU A 132 -13.44 7.53 4.73
N GLY A 133 -12.30 7.03 4.26
CA GLY A 133 -12.19 6.15 3.10
C GLY A 133 -12.06 6.86 1.74
N TRP A 134 -12.30 8.17 1.64
CA TRP A 134 -12.12 8.90 0.38
C TRP A 134 -10.65 8.96 -0.04
N LEU A 135 -10.39 8.45 -1.23
CA LEU A 135 -9.12 8.62 -1.92
C LEU A 135 -8.90 10.10 -2.26
N SER A 136 -7.66 10.56 -2.16
CA SER A 136 -7.28 11.89 -2.62
C SER A 136 -7.44 12.01 -4.14
N PRO A 137 -7.62 13.24 -4.69
CA PRO A 137 -7.70 13.43 -6.13
C PRO A 137 -6.52 12.84 -6.91
N GLY A 138 -5.30 12.93 -6.35
CA GLY A 138 -4.10 12.33 -6.96
C GLY A 138 -4.12 10.80 -6.96
N GLN A 139 -4.57 10.17 -5.88
CA GLN A 139 -4.73 8.71 -5.83
C GLN A 139 -5.79 8.24 -6.82
N SER A 140 -6.96 8.89 -6.85
CA SER A 140 -8.02 8.57 -7.81
C SER A 140 -7.53 8.70 -9.24
N TYR A 141 -6.82 9.78 -9.57
CA TYR A 141 -6.24 9.98 -10.91
C TYR A 141 -5.29 8.85 -11.32
N VAL A 142 -4.36 8.45 -10.44
CA VAL A 142 -3.40 7.37 -10.73
C VAL A 142 -4.11 6.04 -10.95
N LEU A 143 -5.11 5.73 -10.11
CA LEU A 143 -5.90 4.51 -10.27
C LEU A 143 -6.71 4.52 -11.57
N GLU A 144 -7.31 5.65 -11.94
CA GLU A 144 -8.05 5.81 -13.19
C GLU A 144 -7.16 5.67 -14.43
N GLU A 145 -5.96 6.25 -14.40
CA GLU A 145 -4.94 6.08 -15.45
C GLU A 145 -4.53 4.61 -15.62
N TYR A 146 -4.27 3.90 -14.52
CA TYR A 146 -3.94 2.47 -14.57
C TYR A 146 -5.07 1.68 -15.25
N CYS A 147 -6.32 1.94 -14.87
CA CYS A 147 -7.46 1.22 -15.42
C CYS A 147 -7.66 1.50 -16.91
N SER A 148 -7.43 2.75 -17.32
CA SER A 148 -7.56 3.17 -18.71
C SER A 148 -6.47 2.54 -19.60
N ARG A 149 -5.26 2.36 -19.06
CA ARG A 149 -4.13 1.73 -19.75
C ARG A 149 -4.28 0.22 -19.89
N TYR A 150 -4.76 -0.44 -18.85
CA TYR A 150 -4.76 -1.91 -18.77
C TYR A 150 -6.14 -2.55 -18.87
N GLY A 151 -7.19 -1.77 -19.14
CA GLY A 151 -8.54 -2.28 -19.41
C GLY A 151 -9.24 -2.89 -18.19
N VAL A 152 -8.94 -2.42 -16.98
CA VAL A 152 -9.58 -2.93 -15.75
C VAL A 152 -11.04 -2.51 -15.70
N ARG A 153 -11.95 -3.49 -15.62
CA ARG A 153 -13.40 -3.27 -15.73
C ARG A 153 -13.96 -2.43 -14.58
N GLY A 154 -14.79 -1.44 -14.92
CA GLY A 154 -15.42 -0.52 -13.97
C GLY A 154 -16.13 -1.20 -12.80
N CYS A 155 -17.02 -2.15 -13.10
CA CYS A 155 -17.82 -2.84 -12.08
C CYS A 155 -16.93 -3.58 -11.07
N LEU A 156 -15.93 -4.33 -11.56
CA LEU A 156 -15.00 -5.06 -10.70
C LEU A 156 -14.23 -4.15 -9.73
N ARG A 157 -13.78 -2.99 -10.20
CA ARG A 157 -13.09 -2.00 -9.33
C ARG A 157 -13.97 -1.54 -8.18
N HIS A 158 -15.25 -1.27 -8.44
CA HIS A 158 -16.18 -0.86 -7.40
C HIS A 158 -16.61 -2.02 -6.51
N LEU A 159 -16.65 -3.27 -7.01
CA LEU A 159 -16.91 -4.46 -6.19
C LEU A 159 -15.79 -4.69 -5.19
N TYR A 160 -14.53 -4.68 -5.65
CA TYR A 160 -13.39 -4.78 -4.74
C TYR A 160 -13.38 -3.62 -3.76
N TYR A 161 -13.55 -2.39 -4.24
CA TYR A 161 -13.54 -1.23 -3.36
C TYR A 161 -14.67 -1.26 -2.33
N LEU A 162 -15.89 -1.66 -2.70
CA LEU A 162 -17.01 -1.78 -1.79
C LEU A 162 -16.78 -2.86 -0.74
N ASN A 163 -16.27 -4.02 -1.14
CA ASN A 163 -15.88 -5.08 -0.20
C ASN A 163 -14.82 -4.59 0.76
N ASP A 164 -13.78 -3.95 0.23
CA ASP A 164 -12.66 -3.39 0.96
C ASP A 164 -13.10 -2.34 1.97
N LEU A 165 -13.98 -1.41 1.59
CA LEU A 165 -14.55 -0.43 2.51
C LEU A 165 -15.38 -1.09 3.61
N LEU A 166 -16.14 -2.13 3.27
CA LEU A 166 -16.96 -2.87 4.22
C LEU A 166 -16.11 -3.64 5.23
N ASP A 167 -15.01 -4.28 4.78
CA ASP A 167 -14.04 -4.95 5.65
C ASP A 167 -13.51 -4.00 6.73
N ARG A 168 -13.13 -2.77 6.36
CA ARG A 168 -12.61 -1.78 7.32
C ARG A 168 -13.73 -1.20 8.18
N ALA A 169 -14.91 -0.97 7.62
CA ALA A 169 -16.06 -0.49 8.40
C ALA A 169 -16.46 -1.48 9.51
N GLU A 170 -16.43 -2.78 9.22
CA GLU A 170 -16.68 -3.85 10.19
C GLU A 170 -15.57 -3.97 11.26
N GLN A 171 -14.33 -3.62 10.91
CA GLN A 171 -13.21 -3.52 11.86
C GLN A 171 -13.26 -2.24 12.72
N GLY A 172 -14.25 -1.37 12.50
CA GLY A 172 -14.45 -0.15 13.29
C GLY A 172 -13.79 1.10 12.72
N PHE A 173 -13.23 1.05 11.50
CA PHE A 173 -12.80 2.28 10.82
C PHE A 173 -14.02 3.12 10.45
N MET A 174 -13.90 4.45 10.61
CA MET A 174 -14.95 5.37 10.21
C MET A 174 -14.92 5.54 8.68
N ILE A 175 -15.89 4.97 8.00
CA ILE A 175 -16.07 5.08 6.55
C ILE A 175 -17.28 5.96 6.26
N ASP A 176 -17.17 6.87 5.30
CA ASP A 176 -18.27 7.72 4.87
C ASP A 176 -19.39 6.86 4.20
N PRO A 177 -20.62 6.87 4.73
CA PRO A 177 -21.73 6.15 4.12
C PRO A 177 -22.04 6.60 2.69
N GLN A 178 -21.73 7.84 2.32
CA GLN A 178 -21.91 8.36 0.96
C GLN A 178 -20.95 7.69 -0.03
N LEU A 179 -19.74 7.33 0.41
CA LEU A 179 -18.77 6.60 -0.40
C LEU A 179 -19.23 5.16 -0.67
N LEU A 180 -19.71 4.47 0.37
CA LEU A 180 -20.35 3.15 0.24
C LEU A 180 -21.54 3.21 -0.73
N HIS A 181 -22.37 4.26 -0.61
CA HIS A 181 -23.53 4.45 -1.46
C HIS A 181 -23.17 4.66 -2.93
N TYR A 182 -22.17 5.49 -3.21
CA TYR A 182 -21.69 5.71 -4.57
C TYR A 182 -21.21 4.41 -5.22
N SER A 183 -20.35 3.65 -4.54
CA SER A 183 -19.83 2.38 -5.05
C SER A 183 -20.93 1.34 -5.23
N TYR A 184 -21.86 1.23 -4.28
CA TYR A 184 -23.00 0.31 -4.39
C TYR A 184 -23.90 0.63 -5.58
N VAL A 185 -24.30 1.89 -5.77
CA VAL A 185 -25.17 2.29 -6.89
C VAL A 185 -24.48 2.06 -8.23
N PHE A 186 -23.17 2.30 -8.31
CA PHE A 186 -22.39 1.99 -9.51
C PHE A 186 -22.49 0.50 -9.85
N CYS A 187 -22.19 -0.40 -8.92
CA CYS A 187 -22.29 -1.84 -9.13
C CYS A 187 -23.72 -2.29 -9.47
N ALA A 188 -24.71 -1.81 -8.71
CA ALA A 188 -26.12 -2.17 -8.92
C ALA A 188 -26.61 -1.78 -10.32
N SER A 189 -26.24 -0.60 -10.82
CA SER A 189 -26.62 -0.16 -12.17
C SER A 189 -26.04 -1.04 -13.28
N HIS A 190 -24.83 -1.55 -13.10
CA HIS A 190 -24.17 -2.45 -14.06
C HIS A 190 -24.74 -3.86 -14.00
N VAL A 191 -24.95 -4.40 -12.80
CA VAL A 191 -25.49 -5.75 -12.58
C VAL A 191 -26.93 -5.87 -13.10
N SER A 192 -27.76 -4.86 -12.83
CA SER A 192 -29.16 -4.82 -13.25
C SER A 192 -29.37 -4.44 -14.72
N GLY A 193 -28.31 -4.03 -15.44
CA GLY A 193 -28.38 -3.71 -16.87
C GLY A 193 -29.21 -2.47 -17.22
N SER A 194 -29.41 -1.54 -16.28
CA SER A 194 -30.36 -0.41 -16.43
C SER A 194 -29.78 0.80 -17.18
N ARG A 195 -28.79 0.61 -18.05
CA ARG A 195 -28.29 1.70 -18.92
C ARG A 195 -29.19 1.82 -20.16
N PRO A 196 -29.75 3.00 -20.44
CA PRO A 196 -30.57 3.22 -21.64
C PRO A 196 -29.82 3.02 -22.97
N ASP A 197 -28.49 2.96 -22.96
CA ASP A 197 -27.63 2.86 -24.16
C ASP A 197 -26.93 1.51 -24.38
N SER A 198 -27.03 0.57 -23.43
CA SER A 198 -26.19 -0.63 -23.42
C SER A 198 -27.07 -1.87 -23.31
N SER A 199 -27.54 -2.36 -24.45
CA SER A 199 -28.32 -3.60 -24.59
C SER A 199 -27.54 -4.89 -24.28
N ALA A 200 -26.29 -4.78 -23.81
CA ALA A 200 -25.47 -5.90 -23.33
C ALA A 200 -25.04 -5.66 -21.88
N SER A 201 -25.50 -6.51 -20.96
CA SER A 201 -24.90 -6.62 -19.62
C SER A 201 -23.47 -7.13 -19.81
N THR A 202 -22.48 -6.25 -19.66
CA THR A 202 -21.05 -6.59 -19.76
C THR A 202 -20.50 -7.22 -18.47
N VAL A 203 -21.38 -7.49 -17.50
CA VAL A 203 -21.05 -8.03 -16.19
C VAL A 203 -21.03 -9.56 -16.22
N THR A 204 -19.94 -10.15 -15.74
CA THR A 204 -19.78 -11.61 -15.69
C THR A 204 -20.65 -12.23 -14.58
N MET A 205 -20.94 -13.53 -14.68
CA MET A 205 -21.65 -14.24 -13.60
C MET A 205 -20.91 -14.13 -12.26
N GLU A 206 -19.59 -14.28 -12.29
CA GLU A 206 -18.75 -14.15 -11.10
C GLU A 206 -18.84 -12.77 -10.43
N GLU A 207 -18.95 -11.69 -11.22
CA GLU A 207 -19.19 -10.34 -10.67
C GLU A 207 -20.59 -10.20 -10.08
N LYS A 208 -21.60 -10.83 -10.68
CA LYS A 208 -22.97 -10.83 -10.14
C LYS A 208 -23.06 -11.59 -8.81
N ASP A 209 -22.40 -12.73 -8.71
CA ASP A 209 -22.37 -13.54 -7.50
C ASP A 209 -21.66 -12.78 -6.37
N ARG A 210 -20.48 -12.21 -6.66
CA ARG A 210 -19.78 -11.33 -5.71
C ARG A 210 -20.61 -10.13 -5.30
N PHE A 211 -21.33 -9.49 -6.23
CA PHE A 211 -22.21 -8.38 -5.90
C PHE A 211 -23.32 -8.80 -4.92
N ASN A 212 -23.94 -9.96 -5.14
CA ASN A 212 -25.02 -10.45 -4.26
C ASN A 212 -24.49 -10.78 -2.85
N GLU A 213 -23.30 -11.35 -2.74
CA GLU A 213 -22.63 -11.59 -1.46
C GLU A 213 -22.35 -10.27 -0.73
N ILE A 214 -21.71 -9.31 -1.40
CA ILE A 214 -21.41 -7.99 -0.82
C ILE A 214 -22.70 -7.23 -0.47
N LYS A 215 -23.75 -7.34 -1.29
CA LYS A 215 -25.06 -6.72 -1.04
C LYS A 215 -25.68 -7.25 0.26
N GLU A 216 -25.64 -8.56 0.46
CA GLU A 216 -26.18 -9.18 1.66
C GLU A 216 -25.40 -8.76 2.90
N ARG A 217 -24.07 -8.78 2.81
CA ARG A 217 -23.17 -8.35 3.89
C ARG A 217 -23.38 -6.87 4.24
N LEU A 218 -23.49 -6.01 3.23
CA LEU A 218 -23.80 -4.59 3.39
C LEU A 218 -25.18 -4.39 4.04
N ARG A 219 -26.19 -5.19 3.68
CA ARG A 219 -27.52 -5.13 4.31
C ARG A 219 -27.43 -5.39 5.82
N LEU A 220 -26.73 -6.45 6.22
CA LEU A 220 -26.54 -6.81 7.64
C LEU A 220 -25.75 -5.73 8.39
N PHE A 221 -24.71 -5.18 7.77
CA PHE A 221 -23.94 -4.07 8.33
C PHE A 221 -24.82 -2.83 8.56
N LEU A 222 -25.63 -2.43 7.58
CA LEU A 222 -26.52 -1.28 7.70
C LEU A 222 -27.64 -1.52 8.73
N GLU A 223 -28.19 -2.73 8.79
CA GLU A 223 -29.14 -3.12 9.84
C GLU A 223 -28.52 -2.94 11.23
N HIS A 224 -27.29 -3.41 11.42
CA HIS A 224 -26.55 -3.22 12.67
C HIS A 224 -26.31 -1.75 13.00
N GLN A 225 -25.92 -0.93 12.03
CA GLN A 225 -25.71 0.52 12.20
C GLN A 225 -27.02 1.24 12.61
N VAL A 226 -28.15 0.86 12.03
CA VAL A 226 -29.48 1.43 12.37
C VAL A 226 -29.96 0.95 13.74
N THR A 227 -29.78 -0.33 14.08
CA THR A 227 -30.11 -0.84 15.42
C THR A 227 -29.22 -0.22 16.50
N SER A 228 -27.95 0.02 16.20
CA SER A 228 -26.97 0.64 17.12
C SER A 228 -26.81 2.15 16.88
N PHE A 229 -27.81 2.84 16.34
CA PHE A 229 -27.68 4.21 15.83
C PHE A 229 -27.11 5.22 16.85
N ARG A 230 -27.33 5.03 18.16
CA ARG A 230 -26.77 5.89 19.21
C ARG A 230 -25.24 5.81 19.32
N PHE A 231 -24.67 4.65 19.02
CA PHE A 231 -23.23 4.39 19.05
C PHE A 231 -22.60 4.62 17.67
N ALA A 232 -23.30 4.23 16.62
CA ALA A 232 -22.91 4.44 15.24
C ALA A 232 -22.88 5.92 14.83
N PHE A 233 -23.85 6.70 15.31
CA PHE A 233 -24.01 8.12 14.97
C PHE A 233 -24.19 8.95 16.26
N PRO A 234 -23.15 9.05 17.11
CA PRO A 234 -23.25 9.75 18.39
C PRO A 234 -23.61 11.22 18.14
N PHE A 235 -24.71 11.67 18.75
CA PHE A 235 -25.24 13.03 18.58
C PHE A 235 -25.45 13.45 17.11
N GLY A 236 -25.70 12.48 16.22
CA GLY A 236 -25.88 12.74 14.79
C GLY A 236 -24.59 13.12 14.05
N ARG A 237 -23.42 12.79 14.60
CA ARG A 237 -22.12 12.96 13.95
C ARG A 237 -21.66 11.66 13.28
N PRO A 238 -20.98 11.73 12.12
CA PRO A 238 -20.82 12.93 11.30
C PRO A 238 -22.16 13.41 10.71
N GLU A 239 -22.27 14.71 10.46
CA GLU A 239 -23.53 15.33 10.03
C GLU A 239 -24.00 14.72 8.69
N GLY A 240 -25.28 14.34 8.61
CA GLY A 240 -25.84 13.71 7.42
C GLY A 240 -25.53 12.21 7.26
N ALA A 241 -24.63 11.63 8.05
CA ALA A 241 -24.22 10.22 7.92
C ALA A 241 -25.39 9.24 8.14
N LEU A 242 -26.25 9.49 9.13
CA LEU A 242 -27.45 8.68 9.36
C LEU A 242 -28.41 8.74 8.17
N LYS A 243 -28.61 9.95 7.59
CA LYS A 243 -29.46 10.14 6.41
C LYS A 243 -28.89 9.39 5.20
N ALA A 244 -27.58 9.47 4.98
CA ALA A 244 -26.89 8.74 3.92
C ALA A 244 -26.99 7.22 4.13
N THR A 245 -26.85 6.74 5.37
CA THR A 245 -26.99 5.32 5.75
C THR A 245 -28.40 4.80 5.45
N LEU A 246 -29.44 5.55 5.82
CA LEU A 246 -30.83 5.19 5.51
C LEU A 246 -31.11 5.22 4.00
N SER A 247 -30.57 6.21 3.28
CA SER A 247 -30.69 6.29 1.82
C SER A 247 -30.00 5.10 1.14
N LEU A 248 -28.84 4.66 1.65
CA LEU A 248 -28.15 3.48 1.15
C LEU A 248 -28.95 2.21 1.45
N LEU A 249 -29.48 2.07 2.67
CA LEU A 249 -30.30 0.94 3.07
C LEU A 249 -31.52 0.77 2.16
N GLU A 250 -32.21 1.86 1.82
CA GLU A 250 -33.32 1.84 0.85
C GLU A 250 -32.88 1.26 -0.51
N ARG A 251 -31.71 1.67 -1.01
CA ARG A 251 -31.16 1.15 -2.27
C ARG A 251 -30.73 -0.31 -2.16
N VAL A 252 -30.23 -0.75 -1.01
CA VAL A 252 -29.84 -2.14 -0.76
C VAL A 252 -31.06 -3.05 -0.68
N LEU A 253 -32.14 -2.61 -0.04
CA LEU A 253 -33.38 -3.39 0.08
C LEU A 253 -34.19 -3.46 -1.23
N THR A 254 -33.92 -2.55 -2.17
CA THR A 254 -34.54 -2.59 -3.49
C THR A 254 -34.12 -3.87 -4.23
N LYS A 255 -35.12 -4.68 -4.61
CA LYS A 255 -34.91 -5.98 -5.26
C LYS A 255 -34.69 -5.84 -6.76
N ASP A 256 -35.38 -4.91 -7.41
CA ASP A 256 -35.27 -4.61 -8.83
C ASP A 256 -35.29 -3.09 -9.03
N ILE A 257 -34.47 -2.58 -9.96
CA ILE A 257 -34.47 -1.16 -10.34
C ILE A 257 -35.82 -0.76 -10.95
N SER A 258 -36.53 -1.70 -11.57
CA SER A 258 -37.86 -1.47 -12.15
C SER A 258 -38.98 -1.36 -11.10
N ALA A 259 -38.78 -1.92 -9.91
CA ALA A 259 -39.77 -1.98 -8.83
C ALA A 259 -39.14 -1.49 -7.51
N PRO A 260 -39.19 -0.17 -7.24
CA PRO A 260 -38.65 0.37 -6.00
C PRO A 260 -39.37 -0.26 -4.80
N ILE A 261 -38.63 -0.50 -3.73
CA ILE A 261 -39.20 -1.00 -2.48
C ILE A 261 -40.31 -0.07 -1.98
N SER A 262 -41.41 -0.64 -1.47
CA SER A 262 -42.51 0.15 -0.95
C SER A 262 -42.08 0.91 0.32
N ARG A 263 -42.62 2.12 0.51
CA ARG A 263 -42.32 2.90 1.73
C ARG A 263 -42.74 2.15 3.00
N ASP A 264 -43.75 1.30 2.92
CA ASP A 264 -44.24 0.52 4.04
C ASP A 264 -43.30 -0.63 4.41
N GLU A 265 -42.65 -1.28 3.43
CA GLU A 265 -41.59 -2.25 3.69
C GLU A 265 -40.36 -1.60 4.36
N ILE A 266 -39.93 -0.42 3.88
CA ILE A 266 -38.83 0.33 4.52
C ILE A 266 -39.22 0.67 5.96
N ARG A 267 -40.43 1.21 6.18
CA ARG A 267 -40.91 1.56 7.52
C ARG A 267 -40.98 0.34 8.44
N PHE A 268 -41.46 -0.79 7.93
CA PHE A 268 -41.51 -2.04 8.68
C PHE A 268 -40.10 -2.49 9.10
N PHE A 269 -39.15 -2.45 8.18
CA PHE A 269 -37.75 -2.80 8.46
C PHE A 269 -37.13 -1.88 9.51
N ILE A 270 -37.26 -0.55 9.35
CA ILE A 270 -36.75 0.43 10.32
C ILE A 270 -37.41 0.23 11.69
N ARG A 271 -38.72 -0.01 11.73
CA ARG A 271 -39.44 -0.27 12.98
C ARG A 271 -38.85 -1.47 13.72
N LYS A 272 -38.61 -2.58 13.03
CA LYS A 272 -37.94 -3.76 13.60
C LYS A 272 -36.55 -3.42 14.14
N CYS A 273 -35.76 -2.63 13.40
CA CYS A 273 -34.44 -2.18 13.86
C CYS A 273 -34.53 -1.35 15.16
N LEU A 274 -35.53 -0.46 15.25
CA LEU A 274 -35.76 0.40 16.42
C LEU A 274 -36.30 -0.38 17.63
N GLU A 275 -37.16 -1.38 17.41
CA GLU A 275 -37.62 -2.29 18.47
C GLU A 275 -36.44 -3.09 19.05
N ASN A 276 -35.56 -3.63 18.19
CA ASN A 276 -34.32 -4.29 18.60
C ASN A 276 -33.35 -3.32 19.32
N ALA A 277 -33.28 -2.06 18.86
CA ALA A 277 -32.48 -1.03 19.50
C ALA A 277 -32.99 -0.72 20.91
N ALA A 278 -34.31 -0.63 21.09
CA ALA A 278 -34.93 -0.40 22.39
C ALA A 278 -34.63 -1.56 23.35
N TYR A 279 -34.78 -2.80 22.90
CA TYR A 279 -34.44 -3.99 23.69
C TYR A 279 -32.96 -3.98 24.13
N THR A 280 -32.04 -3.80 23.18
CA THR A 280 -30.59 -3.78 23.46
C THR A 280 -30.21 -2.68 24.45
N ASN A 281 -30.75 -1.47 24.27
CA ASN A 281 -30.48 -0.35 25.16
C ASN A 281 -31.07 -0.59 26.56
N TYR A 282 -32.29 -1.12 26.66
CA TYR A 282 -32.91 -1.43 27.95
C TYR A 282 -32.12 -2.49 28.71
N THR A 283 -31.68 -3.56 28.05
CA THR A 283 -30.84 -4.60 28.65
C THR A 283 -29.54 -4.01 29.20
N ARG A 284 -28.83 -3.17 28.43
CA ARG A 284 -27.59 -2.52 28.88
C ARG A 284 -27.80 -1.61 30.10
N VAL A 285 -28.86 -0.81 30.10
CA VAL A 285 -29.20 0.07 31.24
C VAL A 285 -29.57 -0.77 32.47
N SER A 286 -30.35 -1.83 32.29
CA SER A 286 -30.73 -2.76 33.36
C SER A 286 -29.51 -3.45 33.99
N ASP A 287 -28.54 -3.85 33.17
CA ASP A 287 -27.31 -4.47 33.65
C ASP A 287 -26.42 -3.47 34.40
N GLN A 288 -26.32 -2.22 33.93
CA GLN A 288 -25.58 -1.16 34.62
C GLN A 288 -26.24 -0.77 35.96
N ALA A 289 -27.57 -0.72 36.01
CA ALA A 289 -28.32 -0.40 37.23
C ALA A 289 -28.25 -1.49 38.31
N LYS A 290 -27.79 -2.70 37.98
CA LYS A 290 -27.57 -3.80 38.96
C LYS A 290 -26.16 -3.81 39.55
N ILE A 291 -25.27 -2.97 39.06
CA ILE A 291 -23.85 -2.89 39.49
C ILE A 291 -23.65 -1.79 40.55
N GLU A 292 -24.68 -0.97 40.83
CA GLU A 292 -24.77 -0.06 41.98
C GLU A 292 -25.52 -0.69 43.15
#